data_AF-A0A7X7KGS8-F1
#
_entry.id   AF-A0A7X7KGS8-F1
#
_cell.length_a   1.000
_cell.length_b   1.000
_cell.length_c   1.000
_cell.angle_alpha   90.00
_cell.angle_beta   90.00
_cell.angle_gamma   90.00
#
_symmetry.space_group_name_H-M   'P 1'
#
loop_
_entity.id
_entity.type
_entity.pdbx_description
1 polymer ?
#
loop_
_entity_poly.entity_id
_entity_poly.type
_entity_poly.pdbx_seq_one_letter_code
_entity_poly.pdbx_strand_id
1 'polypeptide(L)'
;MRTSLKKLVAIASDKNNFTSISDYLDFCGRFLEFAARGLQAVIISQNESQYCFYQYKNDGHFNVTRPINSHLMYDAAGSRVIKSGFLKTLRQARDIPVDDAKSRQLIRNSIYTLQQSIGAALDALPAGKSNNARKINGDLFERLIRLLVVELGVDCESGVIRAPVVVDGEELFRMSYQHDLIIRFQGGVKAIGSVKTSSKDRLDKIFMDKFLYNRLAETDIPHIAVFLNDVQRKKTRQENNFGVSATFLPGHFKGYTVKLNPLDGVYYCDIRPNMRTDSILKSHIHTIDHLFCTDLWSFQQ
;
A
#
# COMPACT_ATOMS: atom_id res chain seq x y z
N MET A 1 -7.47 -15.05 -25.94
CA MET A 1 -6.17 -15.74 -25.82
C MET A 1 -5.84 -15.84 -24.33
N ARG A 2 -5.64 -17.05 -23.77
CA ARG A 2 -5.44 -17.25 -22.32
C ARG A 2 -4.12 -16.61 -21.87
N THR A 3 -4.13 -15.77 -20.83
CA THR A 3 -2.93 -15.10 -20.32
C THR A 3 -2.02 -16.12 -19.61
N SER A 4 -0.73 -16.18 -19.99
CA SER A 4 0.27 -17.05 -19.34
C SER A 4 1.02 -16.32 -18.23
N LEU A 5 1.59 -17.08 -17.28
CA LEU A 5 2.40 -16.51 -16.20
C LEU A 5 3.59 -15.70 -16.72
N LYS A 6 4.29 -16.22 -17.73
CA LYS A 6 5.40 -15.51 -18.40
C LYS A 6 4.99 -14.12 -18.92
N LYS A 7 3.79 -14.00 -19.50
CA LYS A 7 3.27 -12.70 -19.97
C LYS A 7 2.95 -11.77 -18.80
N LEU A 8 2.35 -12.29 -17.72
CA LEU A 8 2.05 -11.49 -16.52
C LEU A 8 3.33 -10.96 -15.87
N VAL A 9 4.34 -11.82 -15.71
CA VAL A 9 5.66 -11.42 -15.18
C VAL A 9 6.30 -10.35 -16.04
N ALA A 10 6.26 -10.50 -17.36
CA ALA A 10 6.82 -9.51 -18.29
C ALA A 10 6.12 -8.15 -18.16
N ILE A 11 4.78 -8.12 -18.12
CA ILE A 11 4.01 -6.90 -17.93
C ILE A 11 4.35 -6.26 -16.58
N ALA A 12 4.27 -7.03 -15.48
CA ALA A 12 4.53 -6.56 -14.12
C ALA A 12 5.97 -6.05 -13.92
N SER A 13 6.94 -6.58 -14.66
CA SER A 13 8.35 -6.22 -14.53
C SER A 13 8.71 -4.90 -15.20
N ASP A 14 7.88 -4.42 -16.13
CA ASP A 14 8.07 -3.13 -16.79
C ASP A 14 7.08 -2.10 -16.24
N LYS A 15 7.62 -1.15 -15.47
CA LYS A 15 6.84 -0.09 -14.82
C LYS A 15 6.14 0.82 -15.81
N ASN A 16 6.57 0.89 -17.07
CA ASN A 16 5.92 1.71 -18.09
C ASN A 16 4.55 1.16 -18.51
N ASN A 17 4.24 -0.08 -18.16
CA ASN A 17 2.92 -0.66 -18.37
C ASN A 17 1.87 -0.20 -17.35
N PHE A 18 2.23 0.65 -16.38
CA PHE A 18 1.34 1.05 -15.28
C PHE A 18 1.34 2.57 -15.12
N THR A 19 0.72 3.26 -16.06
CA THR A 19 0.70 4.75 -16.11
C THR A 19 -0.66 5.33 -15.77
N SER A 20 -1.72 4.52 -15.84
CA SER A 20 -3.10 4.89 -15.53
C SER A 20 -3.75 3.86 -14.62
N ILE A 21 -4.85 4.22 -13.92
CA ILE A 21 -5.61 3.25 -13.11
C ILE A 21 -6.16 2.11 -13.97
N SER A 22 -6.49 2.36 -15.24
CA SER A 22 -6.95 1.34 -16.18
C SER A 22 -5.91 0.23 -16.38
N ASP A 23 -4.63 0.59 -16.42
CA ASP A 23 -3.54 -0.40 -16.57
C ASP A 23 -3.50 -1.38 -15.39
N TYR A 24 -3.67 -0.86 -14.17
CA TYR A 24 -3.75 -1.69 -12.97
C TYR A 24 -5.00 -2.59 -13.00
N LEU A 25 -6.16 -2.05 -13.39
CA LEU A 25 -7.41 -2.80 -13.51
C LEU A 25 -7.30 -3.94 -14.52
N ASP A 26 -6.69 -3.68 -15.67
CA ASP A 26 -6.50 -4.67 -16.71
C ASP A 26 -5.50 -5.74 -16.32
N PHE A 27 -4.39 -5.36 -15.72
CA PHE A 27 -3.42 -6.32 -15.17
C PHE A 27 -4.06 -7.21 -14.11
N CYS A 28 -4.78 -6.61 -13.15
CA CYS A 28 -5.49 -7.30 -12.09
C CYS A 28 -6.46 -8.35 -12.67
N GLY A 29 -7.32 -7.95 -13.62
CA GLY A 29 -8.24 -8.89 -14.27
C GLY A 29 -7.53 -10.08 -14.92
N ARG A 30 -6.45 -9.82 -15.68
CA ARG A 30 -5.64 -10.86 -16.31
C ARG A 30 -4.98 -11.80 -15.29
N PHE A 31 -4.51 -11.26 -14.18
CA PHE A 31 -3.90 -12.04 -13.10
C PHE A 31 -4.94 -12.93 -12.40
N LEU A 32 -6.12 -12.39 -12.07
CA LEU A 32 -7.20 -13.15 -11.44
C LEU A 32 -7.70 -14.30 -12.32
N GLU A 33 -7.86 -14.07 -13.63
CA GLU A 33 -8.19 -15.12 -14.59
C GLU A 33 -7.11 -16.21 -14.65
N PHE A 34 -5.84 -15.82 -14.62
CA PHE A 34 -4.74 -16.78 -14.53
C PHE A 34 -4.79 -17.55 -13.20
N ALA A 35 -4.94 -16.88 -12.06
CA ALA A 35 -4.93 -17.50 -10.74
C ALA A 35 -6.03 -18.56 -10.59
N ALA A 36 -7.20 -18.36 -11.21
CA ALA A 36 -8.31 -19.30 -11.14
C ALA A 36 -8.02 -20.67 -11.80
N ARG A 37 -7.05 -20.77 -12.72
CA ARG A 37 -6.83 -22.01 -13.51
C ARG A 37 -5.37 -22.34 -13.82
N GLY A 38 -4.45 -21.45 -13.45
CA GLY A 38 -3.03 -21.49 -13.84
C GLY A 38 -2.09 -21.92 -12.72
N LEU A 39 -2.57 -21.93 -11.47
CA LEU A 39 -1.78 -22.31 -10.30
C LEU A 39 -1.54 -23.83 -10.23
N GLN A 40 -0.47 -24.21 -9.55
CA GLN A 40 -0.21 -25.59 -9.12
C GLN A 40 -1.09 -25.93 -7.92
N ALA A 41 -1.12 -25.04 -6.92
CA ALA A 41 -1.88 -25.20 -5.69
C ALA A 41 -2.16 -23.84 -5.04
N VAL A 42 -3.18 -23.82 -4.18
CA VAL A 42 -3.40 -22.75 -3.20
C VAL A 42 -3.14 -23.35 -1.81
N ILE A 43 -2.16 -22.79 -1.12
CA ILE A 43 -1.71 -23.29 0.20
C ILE A 43 -2.32 -22.37 1.26
N ILE A 44 -3.09 -22.93 2.19
CA ILE A 44 -3.65 -22.17 3.32
C ILE A 44 -2.61 -22.09 4.44
N SER A 45 -2.45 -20.90 5.01
CA SER A 45 -1.56 -20.66 6.16
C SER A 45 -2.06 -21.43 7.39
N GLN A 46 -1.16 -22.13 8.07
CA GLN A 46 -1.50 -23.01 9.20
C GLN A 46 -1.80 -22.25 10.49
N ASN A 47 -1.25 -21.04 10.67
CA ASN A 47 -1.42 -20.27 11.91
C ASN A 47 -2.43 -19.12 11.79
N GLU A 48 -2.79 -18.70 10.58
CA GLU A 48 -3.77 -17.64 10.31
C GLU A 48 -4.47 -17.96 8.98
N SER A 49 -5.60 -18.66 9.03
CA SER A 49 -6.25 -19.29 7.86
C SER A 49 -6.83 -18.32 6.84
N GLN A 50 -6.99 -17.03 7.20
CA GLN A 50 -7.35 -15.98 6.26
C GLN A 50 -6.22 -15.66 5.27
N TYR A 51 -4.99 -16.12 5.52
CA TYR A 51 -3.90 -15.99 4.57
C TYR A 51 -3.71 -17.27 3.76
N CYS A 52 -3.48 -17.11 2.47
CA CYS A 52 -3.08 -18.17 1.57
C CYS A 52 -1.85 -17.79 0.75
N PHE A 53 -1.32 -18.77 0.03
CA PHE A 53 -0.20 -18.61 -0.88
C PHE A 53 -0.52 -19.30 -2.20
N TYR A 54 -0.19 -18.66 -3.31
CA TYR A 54 -0.32 -19.27 -4.62
C TYR A 54 1.00 -19.94 -4.99
N GLN A 55 0.94 -21.23 -5.30
CA GLN A 55 2.09 -21.97 -5.84
C GLN A 55 1.99 -21.97 -7.37
N TYR A 56 3.06 -21.53 -8.03
CA TYR A 56 3.17 -21.59 -9.48
C TYR A 56 3.59 -22.98 -9.96
N LYS A 57 3.39 -23.24 -11.25
CA LYS A 57 3.90 -24.46 -11.91
C LYS A 57 5.39 -24.26 -12.27
N ASN A 58 5.94 -25.16 -13.07
CA ASN A 58 7.33 -25.07 -13.53
C ASN A 58 7.64 -23.75 -14.27
N ASP A 59 6.66 -23.16 -14.97
CA ASP A 59 6.81 -21.87 -15.66
C ASP A 59 6.92 -20.66 -14.72
N GLY A 60 6.74 -20.86 -13.41
CA GLY A 60 7.08 -19.93 -12.33
C GLY A 60 8.05 -20.53 -11.31
N HIS A 61 8.87 -21.50 -11.73
CA HIS A 61 9.91 -22.15 -10.90
C HIS A 61 9.39 -22.83 -9.63
N PHE A 62 8.11 -23.23 -9.60
CA PHE A 62 7.42 -23.68 -8.39
C PHE A 62 7.48 -22.68 -7.23
N ASN A 63 7.77 -21.41 -7.52
CA ASN A 63 7.78 -20.36 -6.53
C ASN A 63 6.39 -20.24 -5.91
N VAL A 64 6.40 -19.87 -4.64
CA VAL A 64 5.19 -19.59 -3.89
C VAL A 64 5.16 -18.08 -3.63
N THR A 65 4.00 -17.46 -3.78
CA THR A 65 3.83 -16.01 -3.57
C THR A 65 4.08 -15.59 -2.13
N ARG A 66 4.26 -14.29 -1.91
CA ARG A 66 3.99 -13.65 -0.62
C ARG A 66 2.59 -14.02 -0.08
N PRO A 67 2.33 -13.84 1.24
CA PRO A 67 1.00 -14.09 1.80
C PRO A 67 -0.06 -13.21 1.12
N ILE A 68 -1.23 -13.78 0.86
CA ILE A 68 -2.40 -13.12 0.29
C ILE A 68 -3.55 -13.30 1.26
N ASN A 69 -4.18 -12.21 1.67
CA ASN A 69 -5.37 -12.23 2.53
C ASN A 69 -6.60 -12.55 1.67
N SER A 70 -7.16 -13.75 1.83
CA SER A 70 -8.29 -14.25 1.05
C SER A 70 -9.61 -13.51 1.33
N HIS A 71 -9.70 -12.78 2.45
CA HIS A 71 -10.87 -11.93 2.73
C HIS A 71 -10.81 -10.57 2.00
N LEU A 72 -9.64 -10.19 1.48
CA LEU A 72 -9.42 -8.93 0.77
C LEU A 72 -9.23 -9.12 -0.74
N MET A 73 -8.51 -10.17 -1.13
CA MET A 73 -8.23 -10.49 -2.53
C MET A 73 -9.50 -10.96 -3.24
N TYR A 74 -9.92 -10.24 -4.27
CA TYR A 74 -10.97 -10.74 -5.16
C TYR A 74 -10.50 -11.95 -5.96
N ASP A 75 -11.43 -12.83 -6.33
CA ASP A 75 -11.21 -13.92 -7.27
C ASP A 75 -11.55 -13.51 -8.72
N ALA A 76 -11.49 -14.46 -9.66
CA ALA A 76 -11.82 -14.20 -11.05
C ALA A 76 -13.25 -13.67 -11.27
N ALA A 77 -14.23 -14.09 -10.45
CA ALA A 77 -15.60 -13.57 -10.55
C ALA A 77 -15.67 -12.12 -10.03
N GLY A 78 -14.94 -11.82 -8.95
CA GLY A 78 -14.78 -10.49 -8.38
C GLY A 78 -14.13 -9.48 -9.32
N SER A 79 -13.36 -9.92 -10.32
CA SER A 79 -12.77 -9.02 -11.34
C SER A 79 -13.79 -8.12 -12.04
N ARG A 80 -15.01 -8.62 -12.29
CA ARG A 80 -16.11 -7.84 -12.89
C ARG A 80 -16.63 -6.76 -11.95
N VAL A 81 -16.66 -7.06 -10.64
CA VAL A 81 -17.07 -6.10 -9.60
C VAL A 81 -16.06 -4.95 -9.55
N ILE A 82 -14.77 -5.24 -9.55
CA ILE A 82 -13.73 -4.21 -9.58
C ILE A 82 -13.85 -3.36 -10.85
N LYS A 83 -13.88 -3.99 -12.03
CA LYS A 83 -13.90 -3.28 -13.32
C LYS A 83 -15.10 -2.34 -13.50
N SER A 84 -16.27 -2.74 -13.02
CA SER A 84 -17.51 -1.96 -13.17
C SER A 84 -17.76 -0.98 -12.02
N GLY A 85 -17.37 -1.34 -10.80
CA GLY A 85 -17.74 -0.60 -9.60
C GLY A 85 -16.65 0.29 -9.04
N PHE A 86 -15.39 -0.13 -9.08
CA PHE A 86 -14.33 0.50 -8.27
C PHE A 86 -14.13 1.98 -8.60
N LEU A 87 -13.90 2.33 -9.86
CA LEU A 87 -13.69 3.73 -10.25
C LEU A 87 -14.92 4.59 -10.01
N LYS A 88 -16.13 4.05 -10.25
CA LYS A 88 -17.38 4.76 -9.98
C LYS A 88 -17.51 5.09 -8.50
N THR A 89 -17.28 4.11 -7.63
CA THR A 89 -17.33 4.29 -6.18
C THR A 89 -16.21 5.20 -5.68
N LEU A 90 -14.98 5.05 -6.20
CA LEU A 90 -13.86 5.91 -5.84
C LEU A 90 -14.17 7.37 -6.14
N ARG A 91 -14.69 7.71 -7.33
CA ARG A 91 -15.05 9.10 -7.68
C ARG A 91 -16.09 9.73 -6.77
N GLN A 92 -16.84 8.92 -6.02
CA GLN A 92 -17.82 9.37 -5.04
C GLN A 92 -17.27 9.35 -3.61
N ALA A 93 -15.98 9.04 -3.40
CA ALA A 93 -15.41 8.73 -2.09
C ALA A 93 -15.66 9.81 -1.04
N ARG A 94 -15.60 11.09 -1.43
CA ARG A 94 -15.89 12.23 -0.55
C ARG A 94 -17.24 12.14 0.15
N ASP A 95 -18.24 11.63 -0.58
CA ASP A 95 -19.62 11.59 -0.12
C ASP A 95 -19.99 10.23 0.50
N ILE A 96 -19.04 9.28 0.58
CA ILE A 96 -19.27 7.95 1.17
C ILE A 96 -19.26 8.04 2.71
N PRO A 97 -20.41 7.81 3.38
CA PRO A 97 -20.49 7.84 4.84
C PRO A 97 -19.60 6.79 5.51
N VAL A 98 -19.26 6.99 6.78
CA VAL A 98 -18.43 6.06 7.55
C VAL A 98 -19.10 4.69 7.71
N ASP A 99 -20.43 4.64 7.74
CA ASP A 99 -21.26 3.44 7.90
C ASP A 99 -21.62 2.74 6.58
N ASP A 100 -21.29 3.30 5.41
CA ASP A 100 -21.39 2.57 4.12
C ASP A 100 -20.25 1.56 3.98
N ALA A 101 -20.41 0.46 4.70
CA ALA A 101 -19.45 -0.64 4.73
C ALA A 101 -19.21 -1.25 3.33
N LYS A 102 -20.22 -1.27 2.46
CA LYS A 102 -20.13 -1.91 1.15
C LYS A 102 -19.23 -1.11 0.22
N SER A 103 -19.45 0.20 0.13
CA SER A 103 -18.65 1.07 -0.75
C SER A 103 -17.21 1.19 -0.24
N ARG A 104 -17.02 1.34 1.08
CA ARG A 104 -15.68 1.36 1.70
C ARG A 104 -14.93 0.05 1.52
N GLN A 105 -15.61 -1.09 1.67
CA GLN A 105 -15.02 -2.40 1.41
C GLN A 105 -14.62 -2.56 -0.06
N LEU A 106 -15.45 -2.09 -1.01
CA LEU A 106 -15.11 -2.13 -2.42
C LEU A 106 -13.82 -1.35 -2.71
N ILE A 107 -13.66 -0.15 -2.13
CA ILE A 107 -12.42 0.64 -2.26
C ILE A 107 -11.23 -0.14 -1.69
N ARG A 108 -11.30 -0.56 -0.43
CA ARG A 108 -10.20 -1.27 0.25
C ARG A 108 -9.79 -2.54 -0.49
N ASN A 109 -10.75 -3.41 -0.81
CA ASN A 109 -10.47 -4.70 -1.43
C ASN A 109 -9.97 -4.54 -2.87
N SER A 110 -10.46 -3.53 -3.60
CA SER A 110 -9.96 -3.24 -4.96
C SER A 110 -8.51 -2.79 -4.92
N ILE A 111 -8.15 -1.82 -4.07
CA ILE A 111 -6.77 -1.32 -3.94
C ILE A 111 -5.83 -2.47 -3.53
N TYR A 112 -6.24 -3.28 -2.54
CA TYR A 112 -5.49 -4.46 -2.12
C TYR A 112 -5.29 -5.43 -3.29
N THR A 113 -6.35 -5.80 -4.01
CA THR A 113 -6.29 -6.78 -5.11
C THR A 113 -5.43 -6.27 -6.27
N LEU A 114 -5.56 -5.00 -6.66
CA LEU A 114 -4.74 -4.37 -7.70
C LEU A 114 -3.26 -4.51 -7.38
N GLN A 115 -2.85 -4.09 -6.17
CA GLN A 115 -1.46 -4.12 -5.76
C GLN A 115 -0.94 -5.55 -5.53
N GLN A 116 -1.74 -6.38 -4.87
CA GLN A 116 -1.34 -7.74 -4.51
C GLN A 116 -1.21 -8.64 -5.73
N SER A 117 -1.99 -8.41 -6.79
CA SER A 117 -1.85 -9.10 -8.08
C SER A 117 -0.47 -8.87 -8.70
N ILE A 118 0.01 -7.61 -8.70
CA ILE A 118 1.35 -7.25 -9.20
C ILE A 118 2.42 -7.94 -8.36
N GLY A 119 2.30 -7.83 -7.04
CA GLY A 119 3.23 -8.44 -6.11
C GLY A 119 3.34 -9.96 -6.29
N ALA A 120 2.20 -10.64 -6.38
CA ALA A 120 2.14 -12.07 -6.58
C ALA A 120 2.80 -12.46 -7.92
N ALA A 121 2.44 -11.80 -9.04
CA ALA A 121 3.05 -12.08 -10.33
C ALA A 121 4.58 -11.93 -10.30
N LEU A 122 5.10 -10.88 -9.65
CA LEU A 122 6.54 -10.66 -9.52
C LEU A 122 7.26 -11.72 -8.66
N ASP A 123 6.54 -12.44 -7.79
CA ASP A 123 7.11 -13.53 -7.00
C ASP A 123 7.41 -14.78 -7.86
N ALA A 124 6.91 -14.85 -9.10
CA ALA A 124 7.29 -15.87 -10.08
C ALA A 124 8.65 -15.62 -10.74
N LEU A 125 9.30 -14.47 -10.49
CA LEU A 125 10.63 -14.20 -11.02
C LEU A 125 11.66 -15.23 -10.49
N PRO A 126 12.67 -15.61 -11.30
CA PRO A 126 13.71 -16.54 -10.89
C PRO A 126 14.43 -16.13 -9.60
N ALA A 127 15.05 -17.12 -8.95
CA ALA A 127 15.95 -16.90 -7.83
C ALA A 127 16.99 -15.81 -8.15
N GLY A 128 17.34 -15.00 -7.15
CA GLY A 128 18.23 -13.84 -7.31
C GLY A 128 17.54 -12.54 -7.77
N LYS A 129 16.30 -12.58 -8.30
CA LYS A 129 15.56 -11.37 -8.72
C LYS A 129 14.61 -10.80 -7.66
N SER A 130 14.61 -11.33 -6.45
CA SER A 130 13.69 -10.93 -5.37
C SER A 130 13.82 -9.46 -4.97
N ASN A 131 15.03 -8.90 -4.94
CA ASN A 131 15.22 -7.47 -4.63
C ASN A 131 14.63 -6.56 -5.71
N ASN A 132 14.80 -6.92 -6.98
CA ASN A 132 14.20 -6.20 -8.10
C ASN A 132 12.66 -6.28 -8.05
N ALA A 133 12.11 -7.47 -7.78
CA ALA A 133 10.67 -7.68 -7.60
C ALA A 133 10.09 -6.77 -6.50
N ARG A 134 10.75 -6.68 -5.34
CA ARG A 134 10.34 -5.80 -4.23
C ARG A 134 10.38 -4.33 -4.62
N LYS A 135 11.44 -3.90 -5.32
CA LYS A 135 11.59 -2.51 -5.78
C LYS A 135 10.47 -2.14 -6.76
N ILE A 136 10.27 -2.93 -7.80
CA ILE A 136 9.21 -2.70 -8.79
C ILE A 136 7.83 -2.65 -8.11
N ASN A 137 7.55 -3.62 -7.22
CA ASN A 137 6.29 -3.64 -6.50
C ASN A 137 6.08 -2.41 -5.60
N GLY A 138 7.14 -1.94 -4.93
CA GLY A 138 7.09 -0.71 -4.13
C GLY A 138 6.81 0.52 -5.00
N ASP A 139 7.59 0.71 -6.06
CA ASP A 139 7.43 1.84 -7.00
C ASP A 139 6.02 1.88 -7.61
N LEU A 140 5.46 0.71 -7.96
CA LEU A 140 4.12 0.60 -8.52
C LEU A 140 3.02 0.85 -7.47
N PHE A 141 3.27 0.54 -6.20
CA PHE A 141 2.33 0.88 -5.12
C PHE A 141 2.30 2.38 -4.86
N GLU A 142 3.46 3.01 -4.77
CA GLU A 142 3.61 4.46 -4.63
C GLU A 142 2.87 5.18 -5.77
N ARG A 143 3.07 4.73 -7.02
CA ARG A 143 2.38 5.28 -8.18
C ARG A 143 0.87 5.07 -8.15
N LEU A 144 0.40 3.87 -7.76
CA LEU A 144 -1.04 3.59 -7.68
C LEU A 144 -1.72 4.57 -6.71
N ILE A 145 -1.16 4.76 -5.52
CA ILE A 145 -1.76 5.66 -4.52
C ILE A 145 -1.82 7.10 -5.06
N ARG A 146 -0.76 7.60 -5.72
CA ARG A 146 -0.79 8.92 -6.37
C ARG A 146 -1.89 9.02 -7.44
N LEU A 147 -1.99 8.03 -8.33
CA LEU A 147 -3.02 8.01 -9.37
C LEU A 147 -4.43 8.04 -8.77
N LEU A 148 -4.67 7.32 -7.67
CA LEU A 148 -5.97 7.31 -6.99
C LEU A 148 -6.30 8.67 -6.36
N VAL A 149 -5.32 9.37 -5.79
CA VAL A 149 -5.51 10.74 -5.27
C VAL A 149 -5.81 11.73 -6.40
N VAL A 150 -5.07 11.63 -7.53
CA VAL A 150 -5.29 12.49 -8.70
C VAL A 150 -6.66 12.23 -9.35
N GLU A 151 -7.12 10.99 -9.38
CA GLU A 151 -8.47 10.63 -9.89
C GLU A 151 -9.60 11.31 -9.08
N LEU A 152 -9.33 11.67 -7.82
CA LEU A 152 -10.26 12.40 -6.96
C LEU A 152 -10.20 13.92 -7.15
N GLY A 153 -9.43 14.41 -8.13
CA GLY A 153 -9.25 15.84 -8.39
C GLY A 153 -8.33 16.53 -7.39
N VAL A 154 -7.54 15.78 -6.62
CA VAL A 154 -6.56 16.32 -5.67
C VAL A 154 -5.17 16.22 -6.29
N ASP A 155 -4.45 17.34 -6.33
CA ASP A 155 -3.10 17.36 -6.87
C ASP A 155 -2.15 16.56 -5.97
N CYS A 156 -1.44 15.60 -6.57
CA CYS A 156 -0.54 14.71 -5.85
C CYS A 156 0.64 14.25 -6.71
N GLU A 157 1.85 14.56 -6.26
CA GLU A 157 3.09 14.20 -6.93
C GLU A 157 4.08 13.54 -5.96
N SER A 158 5.11 12.90 -6.50
CA SER A 158 6.31 12.57 -5.72
C SER A 158 7.35 13.65 -5.97
N GLY A 159 8.10 14.06 -4.94
CA GLY A 159 9.10 15.10 -5.14
C GLY A 159 9.96 15.37 -3.93
N VAL A 160 10.81 16.38 -4.09
CA VAL A 160 11.64 16.92 -3.03
C VAL A 160 11.00 18.20 -2.51
N ILE A 161 10.74 18.26 -1.22
CA ILE A 161 10.41 19.51 -0.53
C ILE A 161 11.66 20.05 0.13
N ARG A 162 11.88 21.35 0.00
CA ARG A 162 13.02 22.04 0.57
C ARG A 162 12.59 22.84 1.79
N ALA A 163 13.01 22.38 2.96
CA ALA A 163 12.83 23.10 4.23
C ALA A 163 13.95 24.13 4.41
N PRO A 164 13.65 25.43 4.61
CA PRO A 164 14.67 26.41 4.96
C PRO A 164 15.20 26.14 6.36
N VAL A 165 16.50 26.37 6.57
CA VAL A 165 17.13 26.36 7.89
C VAL A 165 17.49 27.80 8.23
N VAL A 166 16.76 28.38 9.17
CA VAL A 166 16.88 29.78 9.59
C VAL A 166 17.56 29.85 10.95
N VAL A 167 18.55 30.73 11.08
CA VAL A 167 19.23 31.03 12.35
C VAL A 167 19.29 32.55 12.48
N ASP A 168 18.86 33.09 13.63
CA ASP A 168 18.81 34.53 13.91
C ASP A 168 18.07 35.36 12.84
N GLY A 169 17.09 34.76 12.17
CA GLY A 169 16.27 35.40 11.12
C GLY A 169 16.88 35.32 9.71
N GLU A 170 18.08 34.76 9.53
CA GLU A 170 18.70 34.56 8.23
C GLU A 170 18.59 33.10 7.75
N GLU A 171 18.13 32.90 6.51
CA GLU A 171 18.14 31.58 5.86
C GLU A 171 19.58 31.20 5.50
N LEU A 172 20.15 30.20 6.18
CA LEU A 172 21.53 29.75 5.93
C LEU A 172 21.62 28.78 4.75
N PHE A 173 20.70 27.81 4.68
CA PHE A 173 20.61 26.82 3.60
C PHE A 173 19.25 26.13 3.60
N ARG A 174 19.02 25.24 2.62
CA ARG A 174 17.81 24.42 2.51
C ARG A 174 18.10 22.94 2.59
N MET A 175 17.33 22.23 3.42
CA MET A 175 17.36 20.78 3.53
C MET A 175 16.34 20.14 2.59
N SER A 176 16.74 19.08 1.88
CA SER A 176 15.89 18.39 0.90
C SER A 176 15.29 17.12 1.48
N TYR A 177 13.97 17.02 1.47
CA TYR A 177 13.20 15.85 1.92
C TYR A 177 12.45 15.24 0.75
N GLN A 178 12.73 13.97 0.46
CA GLN A 178 12.03 13.22 -0.59
C GLN A 178 10.76 12.60 -0.02
N HIS A 179 9.63 12.89 -0.64
CA HIS A 179 8.33 12.31 -0.28
C HIS A 179 7.72 11.54 -1.45
N ASP A 180 7.01 10.45 -1.11
CA ASP A 180 6.30 9.64 -2.10
C ASP A 180 5.00 10.33 -2.54
N LEU A 181 4.40 11.08 -1.61
CA LEU A 181 3.19 11.88 -1.78
C LEU A 181 3.46 13.31 -1.33
N ILE A 182 3.19 14.27 -2.19
CA ILE A 182 3.07 15.70 -1.89
C ILE A 182 1.66 16.08 -2.35
N ILE A 183 0.77 16.28 -1.39
CA ILE A 183 -0.65 16.58 -1.64
C ILE A 183 -0.83 18.09 -1.61
N ARG A 184 -1.45 18.63 -2.67
CA ARG A 184 -1.69 20.05 -2.82
C ARG A 184 -3.17 20.36 -3.00
N PHE A 185 -3.61 21.44 -2.37
CA PHE A 185 -4.89 22.08 -2.65
C PHE A 185 -4.64 23.54 -3.01
N GLN A 186 -5.28 24.03 -4.08
CA GLN A 186 -5.14 25.41 -4.56
C GLN A 186 -3.67 25.86 -4.73
N GLY A 187 -2.77 24.93 -5.10
CA GLY A 187 -1.34 25.17 -5.32
C GLY A 187 -0.45 25.08 -4.06
N GLY A 188 -1.02 25.07 -2.85
CA GLY A 188 -0.27 24.96 -1.60
C GLY A 188 -0.06 23.51 -1.15
N VAL A 189 1.10 23.20 -0.55
CA VAL A 189 1.32 21.88 0.10
C VAL A 189 0.45 21.80 1.34
N LYS A 190 -0.38 20.76 1.43
CA LYS A 190 -1.32 20.54 2.53
C LYS A 190 -1.09 19.25 3.30
N ALA A 191 -0.48 18.25 2.68
CA ALA A 191 -0.01 17.07 3.37
C ALA A 191 1.13 16.44 2.60
N ILE A 192 2.00 15.71 3.31
CA ILE A 192 3.09 14.95 2.71
C ILE A 192 3.04 13.53 3.22
N GLY A 193 3.58 12.57 2.48
CA GLY A 193 3.37 11.18 2.85
C GLY A 193 4.37 10.19 2.29
N SER A 194 4.39 9.04 2.97
CA SER A 194 5.16 7.86 2.59
C SER A 194 4.23 6.71 2.24
N VAL A 195 4.50 6.02 1.14
CA VAL A 195 3.79 4.80 0.73
C VAL A 195 4.79 3.65 0.75
N LYS A 196 4.49 2.59 1.50
CA LYS A 196 5.37 1.43 1.65
C LYS A 196 4.58 0.15 1.60
N THR A 197 5.16 -0.92 1.06
CA THR A 197 4.45 -2.22 1.02
C THR A 197 4.30 -2.83 2.42
N SER A 198 5.22 -2.53 3.34
CA SER A 198 5.20 -2.97 4.75
C SER A 198 5.97 -1.95 5.59
N SER A 199 5.61 -1.80 6.87
CA SER A 199 6.20 -0.80 7.75
C SER A 199 7.58 -1.21 8.26
N LYS A 200 7.70 -2.30 9.01
CA LYS A 200 8.97 -2.80 9.59
C LYS A 200 9.77 -1.66 10.25
N ASP A 201 11.09 -1.67 10.08
CA ASP A 201 12.03 -0.63 10.46
C ASP A 201 11.81 0.71 9.71
N ARG A 202 11.07 0.71 8.60
CA ARG A 202 10.75 1.96 7.88
C ARG A 202 9.76 2.85 8.64
N LEU A 203 9.06 2.29 9.62
CA LEU A 203 8.18 3.08 10.49
C LEU A 203 8.97 4.17 11.22
N ASP A 204 10.12 3.80 11.79
CA ASP A 204 10.98 4.71 12.55
C ASP A 204 11.39 5.92 11.69
N LYS A 205 11.76 5.67 10.43
CA LYS A 205 12.13 6.72 9.49
C LYS A 205 10.99 7.72 9.26
N ILE A 206 9.76 7.27 9.08
CA ILE A 206 8.62 8.15 8.76
C ILE A 206 8.33 9.10 9.94
N PHE A 207 8.38 8.59 11.18
CA PHE A 207 8.21 9.41 12.37
C PHE A 207 9.33 10.44 12.53
N MET A 208 10.59 10.03 12.29
CA MET A 208 11.74 10.93 12.35
C MET A 208 11.71 11.99 11.25
N ASP A 209 11.28 11.63 10.04
CA ASP A 209 11.13 12.57 8.93
C ASP A 209 10.10 13.66 9.30
N LYS A 210 8.93 13.29 9.87
CA LYS A 210 7.95 14.27 10.39
C LYS A 210 8.57 15.17 11.46
N PHE A 211 9.21 14.57 12.46
CA PHE A 211 9.81 15.32 13.57
C PHE A 211 10.78 16.38 13.06
N LEU A 212 11.74 15.95 12.23
CA LEU A 212 12.80 16.82 11.72
C LEU A 212 12.25 17.88 10.79
N TYR A 213 11.39 17.51 9.85
CA TYR A 213 10.81 18.46 8.90
C TYR A 213 10.03 19.56 9.63
N ASN A 214 9.10 19.20 10.52
CA ASN A 214 8.30 20.17 11.26
C ASN A 214 9.15 21.06 12.16
N ARG A 215 10.16 20.49 12.82
CA ARG A 215 11.07 21.23 13.71
C ARG A 215 11.93 22.22 12.96
N LEU A 216 12.42 21.86 11.78
CA LEU A 216 13.36 22.68 10.99
C LEU A 216 12.67 23.71 10.12
N ALA A 217 11.53 23.36 9.51
CA ALA A 217 10.75 24.27 8.68
C ALA A 217 9.74 25.12 9.48
N GLU A 218 9.73 25.00 10.82
CA GLU A 218 8.78 25.68 11.72
C GLU A 218 7.33 25.57 11.23
N THR A 219 6.94 24.36 10.85
CA THR A 219 5.65 24.06 10.22
C THR A 219 4.98 22.88 10.88
N ASP A 220 3.67 22.77 10.72
CA ASP A 220 2.82 21.70 11.21
C ASP A 220 2.19 20.88 10.08
N ILE A 221 2.77 20.92 8.86
CA ILE A 221 2.25 20.19 7.70
C ILE A 221 1.93 18.72 8.07
N PRO A 222 0.70 18.25 7.82
CA PRO A 222 0.31 16.87 8.03
C PRO A 222 1.23 15.87 7.33
N HIS A 223 1.67 14.84 8.04
CA HIS A 223 2.37 13.68 7.49
C HIS A 223 1.53 12.42 7.62
N ILE A 224 1.32 11.76 6.49
CA ILE A 224 0.60 10.50 6.41
C ILE A 224 1.48 9.32 6.00
N ALA A 225 1.07 8.12 6.37
CA ALA A 225 1.70 6.88 5.95
C ALA A 225 0.68 5.89 5.39
N VAL A 226 0.97 5.31 4.23
CA VAL A 226 0.16 4.27 3.59
C VAL A 226 0.95 2.98 3.50
N PHE A 227 0.36 1.91 4.02
CA PHE A 227 0.94 0.57 4.01
C PHE A 227 0.05 -0.42 3.28
N LEU A 228 0.66 -1.32 2.50
CA LEU A 228 -0.10 -2.42 1.91
C LEU A 228 -0.48 -3.44 3.00
N ASN A 229 0.50 -4.01 3.70
CA ASN A 229 0.28 -4.98 4.77
C ASN A 229 1.50 -5.09 5.71
N ASP A 230 1.31 -5.69 6.89
CA ASP A 230 2.42 -6.12 7.75
C ASP A 230 2.37 -7.62 8.03
N VAL A 231 2.51 -8.37 6.95
CA VAL A 231 2.57 -9.83 6.97
C VAL A 231 3.68 -10.31 6.06
N GLN A 232 4.42 -11.32 6.51
CA GLN A 232 5.41 -12.01 5.68
C GLN A 232 5.31 -13.52 5.91
N ARG A 233 5.89 -14.29 4.99
CA ARG A 233 5.98 -15.74 5.19
C ARG A 233 6.82 -16.04 6.42
N LYS A 234 6.32 -16.92 7.29
CA LYS A 234 7.06 -17.44 8.43
C LYS A 234 8.26 -18.25 7.93
N LYS A 235 9.46 -17.93 8.43
CA LYS A 235 10.63 -18.77 8.20
C LYS A 235 10.47 -20.06 9.02
N THR A 236 10.55 -21.21 8.37
CA THR A 236 10.51 -22.53 9.02
C THR A 236 11.60 -23.41 8.43
N ARG A 237 12.13 -24.33 9.26
CA ARG A 237 13.02 -25.41 8.82
C ARG A 237 12.25 -26.66 8.37
N GLN A 238 10.97 -26.76 8.75
CA GLN A 238 10.11 -27.87 8.35
C GLN A 238 9.55 -27.60 6.96
N GLU A 239 9.81 -28.51 6.04
CA GLU A 239 9.19 -28.49 4.72
C GLU A 239 7.66 -28.55 4.85
N ASN A 240 6.96 -27.91 3.91
CA ASN A 240 5.49 -27.85 3.83
C ASN A 240 4.75 -27.17 5.01
N ASN A 241 5.46 -26.57 5.97
CA ASN A 241 4.85 -25.78 7.02
C ASN A 241 4.71 -24.30 6.60
N PHE A 242 3.62 -23.98 5.91
CA PHE A 242 3.34 -22.63 5.46
C PHE A 242 2.56 -21.87 6.53
N GLY A 243 3.16 -20.79 7.02
CA GLY A 243 2.53 -19.86 7.94
C GLY A 243 2.96 -18.43 7.66
N VAL A 244 2.39 -17.51 8.42
CA VAL A 244 2.70 -16.09 8.36
C VAL A 244 3.28 -15.57 9.67
N SER A 245 4.01 -14.46 9.61
CA SER A 245 4.48 -13.71 10.78
C SER A 245 4.15 -12.23 10.59
N ALA A 246 3.78 -11.55 11.68
CA ALA A 246 3.62 -10.10 11.68
C ALA A 246 4.98 -9.40 11.55
N THR A 247 5.00 -8.25 10.88
CA THR A 247 6.19 -7.41 10.69
C THR A 247 6.05 -6.02 11.30
N PHE A 248 4.85 -5.68 11.74
CA PHE A 248 4.56 -4.44 12.44
C PHE A 248 5.27 -4.41 13.80
N LEU A 249 5.82 -3.24 14.15
CA LEU A 249 6.51 -2.99 15.41
C LEU A 249 5.60 -2.17 16.36
N PRO A 250 4.67 -2.78 17.10
CA PRO A 250 3.67 -2.05 17.89
C PRO A 250 4.29 -1.20 19.01
N GLY A 251 5.39 -1.66 19.61
CA GLY A 251 6.10 -0.91 20.65
C GLY A 251 6.69 0.39 20.11
N HIS A 252 7.33 0.35 18.93
CA HIS A 252 7.89 1.52 18.26
C HIS A 252 6.78 2.50 17.91
N PHE A 253 5.72 2.02 17.23
CA PHE A 253 4.58 2.86 16.86
C PHE A 253 3.99 3.61 18.05
N LYS A 254 3.68 2.88 19.13
CA LYS A 254 3.10 3.48 20.35
C LYS A 254 4.08 4.44 21.02
N GLY A 255 5.35 4.06 21.11
CA GLY A 255 6.41 4.90 21.66
C GLY A 255 6.50 6.25 20.94
N TYR A 256 6.61 6.24 19.61
CA TYR A 256 6.72 7.46 18.82
C TYR A 256 5.44 8.28 18.83
N THR A 257 4.28 7.63 18.76
CA THR A 257 2.97 8.31 18.81
C THR A 257 2.79 9.07 20.12
N VAL A 258 3.18 8.48 21.25
CA VAL A 258 2.97 9.06 22.59
C VAL A 258 4.09 10.03 22.99
N LYS A 259 5.34 9.78 22.58
CA LYS A 259 6.52 10.50 23.10
C LYS A 259 7.25 11.38 22.09
N LEU A 260 7.07 11.19 20.79
CA LEU A 260 7.77 11.96 19.76
C LEU A 260 6.79 12.91 19.06
N ASN A 261 6.06 12.40 18.07
CA ASN A 261 4.97 13.09 17.40
C ASN A 261 4.04 12.05 16.78
N PRO A 262 2.72 12.12 16.98
CA PRO A 262 1.79 11.28 16.21
C PRO A 262 1.89 11.61 14.72
N LEU A 263 1.72 10.62 13.84
CA LEU A 263 1.45 10.88 12.43
C LEU A 263 -0.02 11.30 12.29
N ASP A 264 -0.32 12.13 11.28
CA ASP A 264 -1.65 12.70 11.09
C ASP A 264 -2.62 11.73 10.40
N GLY A 265 -2.10 10.65 9.82
CA GLY A 265 -2.89 9.57 9.26
C GLY A 265 -2.04 8.35 8.95
N VAL A 266 -2.47 7.16 9.38
CA VAL A 266 -1.80 5.89 9.09
C VAL A 266 -2.79 4.89 8.55
N TYR A 267 -2.57 4.44 7.32
CA TYR A 267 -3.55 3.67 6.57
C TYR A 267 -3.01 2.33 6.10
N TYR A 268 -3.77 1.26 6.32
CA TYR A 268 -3.43 -0.08 5.84
C TYR A 268 -4.46 -0.60 4.85
N CYS A 269 -4.01 -1.22 3.76
CA CYS A 269 -4.91 -2.03 2.92
C CYS A 269 -5.33 -3.30 3.67
N ASP A 270 -4.37 -3.97 4.30
CA ASP A 270 -4.54 -5.16 5.13
C ASP A 270 -4.09 -4.90 6.57
N ILE A 271 -5.05 -4.51 7.40
CA ILE A 271 -4.84 -4.16 8.81
C ILE A 271 -4.80 -5.41 9.70
N ARG A 272 -3.84 -5.47 10.63
CA ARG A 272 -3.65 -6.62 11.52
C ARG A 272 -4.65 -6.61 12.69
N PRO A 273 -5.00 -7.78 13.27
CA PRO A 273 -5.97 -7.85 14.36
C PRO A 273 -5.66 -6.96 15.57
N ASN A 274 -4.40 -6.90 15.99
CA ASN A 274 -3.96 -6.06 17.12
C ASN A 274 -4.16 -4.56 16.88
N MET A 275 -4.08 -4.10 15.62
CA MET A 275 -4.34 -2.70 15.26
C MET A 275 -5.82 -2.32 15.41
N ARG A 276 -6.73 -3.31 15.49
CA ARG A 276 -8.17 -3.07 15.70
C ARG A 276 -8.59 -3.15 17.16
N THR A 277 -7.78 -3.76 18.02
CA THR A 277 -8.14 -4.07 19.42
C THR A 277 -7.34 -3.28 20.45
N ASP A 278 -6.06 -2.99 20.20
CA ASP A 278 -5.26 -2.11 21.08
C ASP A 278 -5.77 -0.67 20.98
N SER A 279 -6.00 -0.03 22.13
CA SER A 279 -6.64 1.29 22.22
C SER A 279 -5.85 2.41 21.55
N ILE A 280 -4.52 2.37 21.62
CA ILE A 280 -3.66 3.39 20.99
C ILE A 280 -3.56 3.11 19.48
N LEU A 281 -3.38 1.85 19.10
CA LEU A 281 -3.26 1.51 17.68
C LEU A 281 -4.57 1.80 16.92
N LYS A 282 -5.72 1.42 17.48
CA LYS A 282 -7.03 1.59 16.83
C LYS A 282 -7.40 3.06 16.59
N SER A 283 -6.95 3.97 17.47
CA SER A 283 -7.23 5.40 17.34
C SER A 283 -6.33 6.13 16.34
N HIS A 284 -5.21 5.52 15.92
CA HIS A 284 -4.23 6.15 15.04
C HIS A 284 -4.00 5.39 13.72
N ILE A 285 -4.49 4.15 13.61
CA ILE A 285 -4.33 3.29 12.43
C ILE A 285 -5.71 2.95 11.87
N HIS A 286 -5.92 3.31 10.61
CA HIS A 286 -7.16 3.08 9.89
C HIS A 286 -6.96 2.20 8.66
N THR A 287 -8.06 1.71 8.09
CA THR A 287 -8.02 1.06 6.78
C THR A 287 -7.93 2.11 5.67
N ILE A 288 -7.39 1.71 4.52
CA ILE A 288 -7.09 2.61 3.41
C ILE A 288 -8.29 3.40 2.85
N ASP A 289 -9.52 2.91 3.05
CA ASP A 289 -10.73 3.65 2.68
C ASP A 289 -10.89 4.96 3.48
N HIS A 290 -10.35 5.06 4.71
CA HIS A 290 -10.40 6.30 5.49
C HIS A 290 -9.62 7.43 4.83
N LEU A 291 -8.46 7.14 4.23
CA LEU A 291 -7.70 8.13 3.47
C LEU A 291 -8.59 8.74 2.38
N PHE A 292 -9.20 7.90 1.54
CA PHE A 292 -9.93 8.36 0.37
C PHE A 292 -11.33 8.90 0.67
N CYS A 293 -12.03 8.37 1.68
CA CYS A 293 -13.41 8.75 1.96
C CYS A 293 -13.55 9.82 3.06
N THR A 294 -12.49 10.08 3.84
CA THR A 294 -12.59 10.98 4.99
C THR A 294 -11.41 11.96 5.04
N ASP A 295 -10.19 11.46 5.19
CA ASP A 295 -9.08 12.28 5.67
C ASP A 295 -8.45 13.14 4.56
N LEU A 296 -8.46 12.68 3.31
CA LEU A 296 -7.96 13.48 2.18
C LEU A 296 -8.68 14.85 2.10
N TRP A 297 -9.95 14.89 2.48
CA TRP A 297 -10.82 16.07 2.40
C TRP A 297 -10.66 17.01 3.58
N SER A 298 -10.15 16.52 4.73
CA SER A 298 -9.87 17.38 5.88
C SER A 298 -8.62 18.25 5.66
N PHE A 299 -7.66 17.76 4.85
CA PHE A 299 -6.45 18.54 4.47
C PHE A 299 -6.73 19.74 3.55
N GLN A 300 -7.96 19.88 3.05
CA GLN A 300 -8.33 21.04 2.23
C GLN A 300 -8.38 22.33 3.07
N GLN A 301 -8.66 22.22 4.37
CA GLN A 301 -8.73 23.35 5.31
C GLN A 301 -7.32 23.96 5.48
#